data_AF-A0A1U7HZ06-F1
#
_entry.id   AF-A0A1U7HZ06-F1
#
_cell.length_a   1.000
_cell.length_b   1.000
_cell.length_c   1.000
_cell.angle_alpha   90.00
_cell.angle_beta   90.00
_cell.angle_gamma   90.00
#
_symmetry.space_group_name_H-M   'P 1'
#
loop_
_entity.id
_entity.type
_entity.pdbx_description
1 polymer ?
#
loop_
_entity_poly.entity_id
_entity_poly.type
_entity_poly.pdbx_seq_one_letter_code
_entity_poly.pdbx_strand_id
1 'polypeptide(L)'
;MDAYQKTSRKRFQQIVTWVSIIAFFGSTVYAAIGAINQAVKPTNNTVVSPESQLPAQARGYEVVLQREPNNQAALEGLALTQLQMNNPNAAIAPLEKLVQLHPGRQDYQNVLAQVKQANQK
;
A
#
# COMPACT_ATOMS: atom_id res chain seq x y z
N MET A 1 -7.36 -42.44 18.04
CA MET A 1 -7.32 -42.64 16.57
C MET A 1 -7.77 -41.34 15.94
N ASP A 2 -7.03 -40.24 16.13
CA ASP A 2 -5.86 -39.75 15.37
C ASP A 2 -6.34 -38.48 14.64
N ALA A 3 -6.18 -37.31 15.26
CA ALA A 3 -5.04 -36.41 15.04
C ALA A 3 -4.92 -35.98 13.58
N TYR A 4 -5.21 -34.71 13.27
CA TYR A 4 -4.15 -33.73 12.97
C TYR A 4 -4.76 -32.38 12.56
N GLN A 5 -4.23 -31.32 13.18
CA GLN A 5 -4.37 -29.92 12.75
C GLN A 5 -3.88 -29.71 11.30
N LYS A 6 -4.12 -28.49 10.77
CA LYS A 6 -3.11 -27.65 10.08
C LYS A 6 -3.24 -27.49 8.55
N THR A 7 -4.05 -26.53 8.12
CA THR A 7 -4.06 -26.06 6.70
C THR A 7 -3.89 -24.55 6.54
N SER A 8 -3.37 -23.84 7.54
CA SER A 8 -2.99 -22.41 7.40
C SER A 8 -1.65 -22.19 6.68
N ARG A 9 -0.96 -23.26 6.25
CA ARG A 9 0.39 -23.17 5.68
C ARG A 9 0.46 -23.01 4.15
N LYS A 10 -0.60 -23.33 3.40
CA LYS A 10 -0.53 -23.30 1.92
C LYS A 10 -0.70 -21.90 1.30
N ARG A 11 -1.46 -20.99 1.93
CA ARG A 11 -1.63 -19.60 1.41
C ARG A 11 -0.45 -18.69 1.75
N PHE A 12 0.18 -18.92 2.90
CA PHE A 12 1.40 -18.20 3.29
C PHE A 12 2.60 -18.59 2.40
N GLN A 13 2.67 -19.86 1.97
CA GLN A 13 3.68 -20.29 1.00
C GLN A 13 3.52 -19.60 -0.37
N GLN A 14 2.29 -19.30 -0.83
CA GLN A 14 2.08 -18.54 -2.08
C GLN A 14 2.50 -17.07 -1.98
N ILE A 15 2.37 -16.44 -0.80
CA ILE A 15 2.82 -15.06 -0.57
C ILE A 15 4.36 -14.99 -0.58
N VAL A 16 5.04 -15.97 0.03
CA VAL A 16 6.52 -16.02 0.04
C VAL A 16 7.10 -16.14 -1.37
N THR A 17 6.43 -16.84 -2.29
CA THR A 17 6.89 -16.95 -3.69
C THR A 17 6.75 -15.64 -4.47
N TRP A 18 5.72 -14.83 -4.18
CA TRP A 18 5.59 -13.50 -4.79
C TRP A 18 6.56 -12.47 -4.21
N VAL A 19 6.85 -12.55 -2.91
CA VAL A 19 7.88 -11.74 -2.27
C VAL A 19 9.29 -12.12 -2.77
N SER A 20 9.55 -13.40 -3.09
CA SER A 20 10.86 -13.79 -3.63
C SER A 20 11.10 -13.32 -5.06
N ILE A 21 10.06 -13.13 -5.89
CA ILE A 21 10.22 -12.52 -7.22
C ILE A 21 10.54 -11.02 -7.10
N ILE A 22 9.96 -10.33 -6.11
CA ILE A 22 10.28 -8.92 -5.82
C ILE A 22 11.65 -8.78 -5.15
N ALA A 23 12.10 -9.78 -4.38
CA ALA A 23 13.40 -9.77 -3.72
C ALA A 23 14.57 -10.26 -4.61
N PHE A 24 14.34 -11.16 -5.58
CA PHE A 24 15.41 -11.65 -6.47
C PHE A 24 15.82 -10.62 -7.54
N PHE A 25 14.95 -9.67 -7.90
CA PHE A 25 15.32 -8.51 -8.73
C PHE A 25 15.78 -7.29 -7.92
N GLY A 26 15.68 -7.34 -6.58
CA GLY A 26 16.00 -6.20 -5.70
C GLY A 26 17.43 -6.16 -5.17
N SER A 27 18.21 -7.24 -5.26
CA SER A 27 19.41 -7.42 -4.43
C SER A 27 20.73 -7.69 -5.16
N THR A 28 20.93 -7.21 -6.40
CA THR A 28 22.23 -7.34 -7.11
C THR A 28 22.97 -6.02 -7.32
N VAL A 29 22.47 -4.87 -6.84
CA VAL A 29 23.06 -3.57 -7.23
C VAL A 29 24.10 -3.04 -6.24
N TYR A 30 24.24 -3.59 -5.04
CA TYR A 30 25.05 -2.91 -4.01
C TYR A 30 26.55 -3.30 -3.97
N ALA A 31 26.97 -4.43 -4.54
CA ALA A 31 28.38 -4.87 -4.50
C ALA A 31 29.20 -4.52 -5.75
N ALA A 32 28.63 -3.84 -6.74
CA ALA A 32 29.28 -3.56 -8.02
C ALA A 32 29.59 -2.05 -8.25
N ILE A 33 29.38 -1.21 -7.23
CA ILE A 33 29.44 0.25 -7.37
C ILE A 33 30.89 0.78 -7.50
N GLY A 34 31.91 -0.04 -7.20
CA GLY A 34 33.33 0.35 -7.35
C GLY A 34 33.95 0.10 -8.74
N ALA A 35 33.48 -0.91 -9.48
CA ALA A 35 34.12 -1.37 -10.72
C ALA A 35 33.36 -0.99 -12.01
N ILE A 36 32.13 -0.51 -11.92
CA ILE A 36 31.26 -0.23 -13.08
C ILE A 36 31.44 1.21 -13.63
N ASN A 37 32.13 2.10 -12.91
CA ASN A 37 32.26 3.52 -13.27
C ASN A 37 33.04 3.79 -14.57
N GLN A 38 33.57 2.78 -15.27
CA GLN A 38 34.22 2.95 -16.57
C GLN A 38 33.35 2.55 -17.78
N ALA A 39 32.13 2.03 -17.58
CA ALA A 39 31.31 1.55 -18.72
C ALA A 39 29.80 1.87 -18.68
N VAL A 40 29.29 2.53 -17.64
CA VAL A 40 27.85 2.89 -17.59
C VAL A 40 27.71 4.36 -17.22
N LYS A 41 27.23 5.16 -18.17
CA LYS A 41 26.88 6.57 -17.93
C LYS A 41 25.71 6.63 -16.92
N PRO A 42 25.89 7.22 -15.73
CA PRO A 42 24.79 7.47 -14.80
C PRO A 42 24.20 8.85 -15.11
N THR A 43 22.89 9.07 -14.89
CA THR A 43 22.32 10.35 -14.37
C THR A 43 20.80 10.24 -14.37
N ASN A 44 20.22 9.91 -13.21
CA ASN A 44 19.33 10.81 -12.47
C ASN A 44 18.87 10.11 -11.20
N ASN A 45 19.67 10.27 -10.15
CA ASN A 45 19.29 9.94 -8.78
C ASN A 45 18.23 10.96 -8.35
N THR A 46 16.94 10.64 -8.50
CA THR A 46 15.92 11.36 -7.75
C THR A 46 15.95 10.81 -6.33
N VAL A 47 16.62 11.52 -5.44
CA VAL A 47 16.33 11.44 -4.01
C VAL A 47 14.89 11.92 -3.87
N VAL A 48 13.93 11.02 -4.05
CA VAL A 48 12.52 11.29 -3.77
C VAL A 48 12.42 11.43 -2.27
N SER A 49 12.46 12.68 -1.80
CA SER A 49 12.10 13.06 -0.44
C SER A 49 10.82 12.29 -0.05
N PRO A 50 10.71 11.71 1.16
CA PRO A 50 9.52 10.94 1.58
C PRO A 50 8.20 11.67 1.32
N GLU A 51 8.19 13.01 1.38
CA GLU A 51 7.03 13.84 1.07
C GLU A 51 6.54 13.76 -0.39
N SER A 52 7.45 13.49 -1.33
CA SER A 52 7.13 13.33 -2.76
C SER A 52 6.56 11.94 -3.11
N GLN A 53 6.60 10.98 -2.18
CA GLN A 53 6.15 9.61 -2.41
C GLN A 53 4.66 9.42 -2.13
N LEU A 54 4.09 10.15 -1.16
CA LEU A 54 2.68 10.01 -0.78
C LEU A 54 1.70 10.34 -1.94
N PRO A 55 1.88 11.43 -2.72
CA PRO A 55 1.00 11.69 -3.86
C PRO A 55 1.09 10.62 -4.95
N ALA A 56 2.28 10.06 -5.17
CA ALA A 56 2.47 8.98 -6.13
C ALA A 56 1.79 7.69 -5.65
N GLN A 57 1.86 7.41 -4.35
CA GLN A 57 1.20 6.26 -3.73
C GLN A 57 -0.32 6.37 -3.82
N ALA A 58 -0.90 7.54 -3.53
CA ALA A 58 -2.34 7.78 -3.67
C ALA A 58 -2.80 7.49 -5.11
N ARG A 59 -2.09 8.02 -6.12
CA ARG A 59 -2.39 7.73 -7.53
C ARG A 59 -2.27 6.25 -7.87
N GLY A 60 -1.30 5.55 -7.29
CA GLY A 60 -1.16 4.10 -7.46
C GLY A 60 -2.41 3.34 -7.01
N TYR A 61 -2.95 3.69 -5.83
CA TYR A 61 -4.19 3.09 -5.35
C TYR A 61 -5.42 3.48 -6.19
N GLU A 62 -5.50 4.72 -6.67
CA GLU A 62 -6.57 5.15 -7.57
C GLU A 62 -6.59 4.31 -8.86
N VAL A 63 -5.43 4.02 -9.45
CA VAL A 63 -5.32 3.16 -10.64
C VAL A 63 -5.83 1.74 -10.37
N VAL A 64 -5.55 1.20 -9.18
CA VAL A 64 -6.10 -0.11 -8.78
C VAL A 64 -7.62 -0.02 -8.65
N LEU A 65 -8.15 1.02 -8.02
CA LEU A 65 -9.60 1.22 -7.82
C LEU A 65 -10.37 1.45 -9.11
N GLN A 66 -9.75 2.01 -10.15
CA GLN A 66 -10.37 2.10 -11.48
C GLN A 66 -10.69 0.72 -12.06
N ARG A 67 -9.88 -0.29 -11.75
CA ARG A 67 -10.06 -1.66 -12.23
C ARG A 67 -10.85 -2.50 -11.24
N GLU A 68 -10.62 -2.27 -9.95
CA GLU A 68 -11.23 -3.01 -8.85
C GLU A 68 -11.84 -2.04 -7.82
N PRO A 69 -13.05 -1.50 -8.10
CA PRO A 69 -13.64 -0.43 -7.28
C PRO A 69 -13.97 -0.82 -5.83
N ASN A 70 -14.04 -2.12 -5.56
CA ASN A 70 -14.32 -2.68 -4.23
C ASN A 70 -13.08 -3.35 -3.61
N ASN A 71 -11.88 -3.12 -4.14
CA ASN A 71 -10.66 -3.66 -3.57
C ASN A 71 -10.38 -3.00 -2.21
N GLN A 72 -10.59 -3.76 -1.14
CA GLN A 72 -10.43 -3.29 0.24
C GLN A 72 -9.03 -2.73 0.50
N ALA A 73 -7.97 -3.40 0.03
CA ALA A 73 -6.60 -2.97 0.28
C ALA A 73 -6.28 -1.63 -0.41
N ALA A 74 -6.79 -1.42 -1.62
CA ALA A 74 -6.60 -0.15 -2.33
C ALA A 74 -7.42 0.99 -1.69
N LEU A 75 -8.64 0.71 -1.22
CA LEU A 75 -9.45 1.69 -0.48
C LEU A 75 -8.79 2.09 0.84
N GLU A 76 -8.28 1.12 1.62
CA GLU A 76 -7.56 1.37 2.87
C GLU A 76 -6.27 2.16 2.62
N GLY A 77 -5.49 1.73 1.63
CA GLY A 77 -4.25 2.39 1.24
C GLY A 77 -4.49 3.84 0.84
N LEU A 78 -5.48 4.09 -0.02
CA LEU A 78 -5.82 5.44 -0.45
C LEU A 78 -6.28 6.31 0.72
N ALA A 79 -7.18 5.80 1.57
CA ALA A 79 -7.64 6.53 2.75
C ALA A 79 -6.46 6.93 3.65
N LEU A 80 -5.60 5.99 4.01
CA LEU A 80 -4.46 6.23 4.90
C LEU A 80 -3.47 7.23 4.29
N THR A 81 -3.13 7.07 3.01
CA THR A 81 -2.22 7.97 2.32
C THR A 81 -2.78 9.40 2.28
N GLN A 82 -4.08 9.58 2.01
CA GLN A 82 -4.71 10.90 2.05
C GLN A 82 -4.67 11.54 3.44
N LEU A 83 -4.87 10.75 4.50
CA LEU A 83 -4.73 11.23 5.88
C LEU A 83 -3.29 11.63 6.21
N GLN A 84 -2.29 10.86 5.76
CA GLN A 84 -0.87 11.19 5.93
C GLN A 84 -0.48 12.47 5.18
N MET A 85 -1.11 12.72 4.04
CA MET A 85 -0.97 13.97 3.27
C MET A 85 -1.71 15.16 3.89
N ASN A 86 -2.27 15.00 5.10
CA ASN A 86 -3.11 16.00 5.75
C ASN A 86 -4.28 16.46 4.87
N ASN A 87 -4.83 15.53 4.07
CA ASN A 87 -5.99 15.74 3.21
C ASN A 87 -7.20 14.88 3.67
N PRO A 88 -7.77 15.17 4.85
CA PRO A 88 -8.89 14.40 5.41
C PRO A 88 -10.13 14.40 4.52
N ASN A 89 -10.39 15.46 3.74
CA ASN A 89 -11.52 15.52 2.82
C ASN A 89 -11.46 14.42 1.75
N ALA A 90 -10.27 14.19 1.17
CA ALA A 90 -10.09 13.16 0.14
C ALA A 90 -10.16 11.73 0.69
N ALA A 91 -9.94 11.53 1.99
CA ALA A 91 -10.04 10.23 2.64
C ALA A 91 -11.49 9.77 2.89
N ILE A 92 -12.47 10.69 2.88
CA ILE A 92 -13.87 10.38 3.22
C ILE A 92 -14.46 9.34 2.27
N ALA A 93 -14.38 9.56 0.95
CA ALA A 93 -15.04 8.68 -0.01
C ALA A 93 -14.52 7.22 0.03
N PRO A 94 -13.20 6.97 0.09
CA PRO A 94 -12.67 5.62 0.31
C PRO A 94 -13.14 4.99 1.64
N LEU A 95 -13.18 5.77 2.74
CA LEU A 95 -13.64 5.30 4.05
C LEU A 95 -15.14 4.97 4.05
N GLU A 96 -15.98 5.78 3.40
CA GLU A 96 -17.40 5.50 3.24
C GLU A 96 -17.62 4.18 2.49
N LYS A 97 -16.84 3.95 1.43
CA LYS A 97 -16.89 2.70 0.68
C LYS A 97 -16.49 1.51 1.55
N LEU A 98 -15.44 1.64 2.37
CA LEU A 98 -15.02 0.60 3.31
C LEU A 98 -16.12 0.27 4.33
N VAL A 99 -16.80 1.27 4.88
CA VAL A 99 -17.93 1.07 5.80
C VAL A 99 -19.09 0.37 5.11
N GLN A 100 -19.40 0.72 3.85
CA GLN A 100 -20.45 0.07 3.08
C GLN A 100 -20.13 -1.41 2.79
N LEU A 101 -18.87 -1.71 2.43
CA LEU A 101 -18.44 -3.08 2.13
C LEU A 101 -18.31 -3.94 3.39
N HIS A 102 -17.97 -3.33 4.53
CA HIS A 102 -17.73 -4.02 5.80
C HIS A 102 -18.44 -3.33 6.96
N PRO A 103 -19.79 -3.37 7.02
CA PRO A 103 -20.55 -2.67 8.06
C PRO A 103 -20.28 -3.20 9.48
N GLY A 104 -19.73 -4.41 9.63
CA GLY A 104 -19.32 -4.95 10.93
C GLY A 104 -17.96 -4.46 11.44
N ARG A 105 -17.19 -3.74 10.62
CA ARG A 105 -15.85 -3.22 10.96
C ARG A 105 -15.96 -1.86 11.62
N GLN A 106 -16.00 -1.87 12.95
CA GLN A 106 -16.11 -0.65 13.77
C GLN A 106 -14.92 0.30 13.57
N ASP A 107 -13.74 -0.22 13.24
CA ASP A 107 -12.55 0.57 12.95
C ASP A 107 -12.78 1.55 11.78
N TYR A 108 -13.37 1.11 10.68
CA TYR A 108 -13.68 2.02 9.56
C TYR A 108 -14.70 3.08 9.93
N GLN A 109 -15.72 2.71 10.72
CA GLN A 109 -16.73 3.65 11.19
C GLN A 109 -16.12 4.73 12.08
N ASN A 110 -15.23 4.33 13.00
CA ASN A 110 -14.57 5.24 13.92
C ASN A 110 -13.65 6.21 13.18
N VAL A 111 -12.82 5.71 12.24
CA VAL A 111 -11.95 6.57 11.44
C VAL A 111 -12.78 7.53 10.57
N LEU A 112 -13.84 7.04 9.92
CA LEU A 112 -14.72 7.90 9.13
C LEU A 112 -15.37 9.01 9.97
N ALA A 113 -15.86 8.67 11.17
CA ALA A 113 -16.45 9.63 12.10
C ALA A 113 -15.43 10.69 12.54
N GLN A 114 -14.21 10.26 12.89
CA GLN A 114 -13.13 11.16 13.29
C GLN A 114 -12.75 12.12 12.16
N VAL A 115 -12.60 11.60 10.93
CA VAL A 115 -12.26 12.41 9.76
C VAL A 115 -13.36 13.42 9.43
N LYS A 116 -14.64 13.01 9.49
CA LYS A 116 -15.77 13.92 9.29
C LYS A 116 -15.82 15.01 10.36
N GLN A 117 -15.57 14.66 11.62
CA GLN A 117 -15.55 15.63 12.71
C GLN A 117 -14.39 16.63 12.57
N ALA A 118 -13.21 16.18 12.15
CA ALA A 118 -12.05 17.04 11.92
C ALA A 118 -12.29 18.04 10.77
N ASN A 119 -13.04 17.65 9.73
CA ASN A 119 -13.36 18.50 8.58
C ASN A 119 -14.47 19.54 8.84
N GLN A 120 -15.15 19.49 9.99
CA GLN A 120 -16.21 20.43 10.36
C GLN A 120 -15.71 21.62 11.20
N LYS A 121 -14.41 21.68 11.48
CA LYS A 121 -13.77 22.77 12.24
C LYS A 121 -13.18 23.81 11.30
#